data_AF-A0A085LNW6-F1
#
_entry.id   AF-A0A085LNW6-F1
#
_cell.length_a   1.000
_cell.length_b   1.000
_cell.length_c   1.000
_cell.angle_alpha   90.00
_cell.angle_beta   90.00
_cell.angle_gamma   90.00
#
_symmetry.space_group_name_H-M   'P 1'
#
loop_
_entity.id
_entity.type
_entity.pdbx_description
1 polymer ?
#
loop_
_entity_poly.entity_id
_entity_poly.type
_entity_poly.pdbx_seq_one_letter_code
_entity_poly.pdbx_strand_id
1 'polypeptide(L)'
;MHQSAFLPLKRATMQWSTAFLIAVACLQLSAILCDKCTSEVSSSYYYDYTKVQNERVYWKYIKKERTVAIGCVLDSGENLAFGQTYRTPFFVLQCEKINDTAVLLRPIKCILNGKEFEKGSYVQTFKRNYTCLEREGRIGLVITGCVGDNAVIAKMPKSFTRRTFLFTCLSEGNQVIHKAIGCVIGGQRVGIHQVISIGKFWYKCSRYGNGGVKVIIMGCVTSGGKRIDAGEKYRDGGFLFHCKQKDLGVNIVFAGCIAKEFGVLKEFNFGESWYTKPVGSLSYRVMCAGDEKTVTAEVIECIANLDQGRKVIKVGECAKYGNDRMFSCLKQVEGKVVARLTLIEEHTFSFKTFTTIEGDRCPLPPK
;
A
#
# COMPACT_ATOMS: atom_id res chain seq x y z
N MET A 1 65.92 -45.04 -106.97
CA MET A 1 65.13 -45.00 -108.22
C MET A 1 63.97 -44.05 -108.01
N HIS A 2 64.03 -42.89 -108.67
CA HIS A 2 63.00 -42.39 -109.61
C HIS A 2 61.68 -42.00 -108.93
N GLN A 3 61.06 -40.85 -109.19
CA GLN A 3 61.33 -39.77 -110.13
C GLN A 3 60.44 -38.59 -109.71
N SER A 4 60.92 -37.39 -110.02
CA SER A 4 60.28 -36.09 -109.85
C SER A 4 58.94 -35.96 -110.59
N ALA A 5 58.03 -35.14 -110.05
CA ALA A 5 57.09 -34.36 -110.86
C ALA A 5 56.81 -33.01 -110.21
N PHE A 6 56.73 -31.99 -111.05
CA PHE A 6 56.85 -30.54 -110.82
C PHE A 6 55.47 -29.85 -110.81
N LEU A 7 55.36 -28.76 -110.02
CA LEU A 7 54.55 -27.51 -110.18
C LEU A 7 53.00 -27.54 -110.02
N PRO A 8 52.32 -26.39 -109.78
CA PRO A 8 52.74 -25.11 -109.16
C PRO A 8 51.73 -24.49 -108.14
N LEU A 9 52.28 -23.61 -107.29
CA LEU A 9 51.82 -22.25 -106.94
C LEU A 9 50.31 -21.91 -106.98
N LYS A 10 49.72 -21.57 -105.82
CA LYS A 10 48.76 -20.44 -105.74
C LYS A 10 48.75 -19.77 -104.38
N ARG A 11 48.99 -18.46 -104.44
CA ARG A 11 49.01 -17.43 -103.39
C ARG A 11 47.58 -16.93 -103.19
N ALA A 12 47.10 -16.87 -101.95
CA ALA A 12 45.94 -16.07 -101.55
C ALA A 12 46.09 -15.74 -100.05
N THR A 13 46.78 -14.66 -99.67
CA THR A 13 46.18 -13.35 -99.34
C THR A 13 44.77 -13.42 -98.73
N MET A 14 44.77 -13.40 -97.40
CA MET A 14 44.10 -12.37 -96.59
C MET A 14 42.59 -12.16 -96.81
N GLN A 15 41.79 -12.74 -95.91
CA GLN A 15 40.49 -12.19 -95.56
C GLN A 15 40.16 -12.49 -94.07
N TRP A 16 40.96 -11.87 -93.19
CA TRP A 16 40.78 -11.85 -91.73
C TRP A 16 39.75 -10.81 -91.27
N SER A 17 38.74 -10.53 -92.09
CA SER A 17 37.74 -9.48 -91.86
C SER A 17 36.30 -9.99 -91.71
N THR A 18 36.04 -11.28 -91.94
CA THR A 18 34.71 -11.89 -91.77
C THR A 18 34.54 -12.64 -90.44
N ALA A 19 35.61 -13.15 -89.83
CA ALA A 19 35.53 -13.80 -88.51
C ALA A 19 35.34 -12.79 -87.36
N PHE A 20 35.81 -11.55 -87.51
CA PHE A 20 35.68 -10.52 -86.47
C PHE A 20 34.27 -9.91 -86.39
N LEU A 21 33.52 -9.90 -87.50
CA LEU A 21 32.14 -9.36 -87.53
C LEU A 21 31.11 -10.30 -86.90
N ILE A 22 31.34 -11.62 -86.92
CA ILE A 22 30.43 -12.60 -86.31
C ILE A 22 30.63 -12.65 -84.78
N ALA A 23 31.86 -12.48 -84.29
CA ALA A 23 32.13 -12.39 -82.86
C ALA A 23 31.57 -11.12 -82.22
N VAL A 24 31.64 -9.97 -82.92
CA VAL A 24 31.05 -8.71 -82.45
C VAL A 24 29.51 -8.74 -82.52
N ALA A 25 28.92 -9.36 -83.55
CA ALA A 25 27.47 -9.55 -83.62
C ALA A 25 26.92 -10.46 -82.51
N CYS A 26 27.62 -11.55 -82.15
CA CYS A 26 27.22 -12.41 -81.04
C CYS A 26 27.39 -11.73 -79.67
N LEU A 27 28.44 -10.91 -79.47
CA LEU A 27 28.60 -10.12 -78.25
C LEU A 27 27.55 -9.00 -78.12
N GLN A 28 27.09 -8.41 -79.23
CA GLN A 28 26.00 -7.43 -79.21
C GLN A 28 24.60 -8.06 -79.11
N LEU A 29 24.40 -9.29 -79.57
CA LEU A 29 23.14 -10.02 -79.38
C LEU A 29 22.98 -10.57 -77.95
N SER A 30 24.07 -10.90 -77.24
CA SER A 30 24.01 -11.19 -75.80
C SER A 30 23.81 -9.93 -74.93
N ALA A 31 23.98 -8.72 -75.48
CA ALA A 31 23.73 -7.47 -74.77
C ALA A 31 22.29 -6.94 -74.91
N ILE A 32 21.49 -7.48 -75.84
CA ILE A 32 20.10 -7.01 -76.11
C ILE A 32 19.03 -7.89 -75.43
N LEU A 33 19.42 -8.99 -74.77
CA LEU A 33 18.53 -9.83 -73.95
C LEU A 33 18.91 -9.85 -72.46
N CYS A 34 19.62 -8.83 -72.01
CA CYS A 34 19.59 -8.43 -70.61
C CYS A 34 18.53 -7.33 -70.51
N ASP A 35 17.25 -7.72 -70.56
CA ASP A 35 16.18 -6.91 -69.99
C ASP A 35 16.58 -6.71 -68.52
N LYS A 36 17.25 -5.58 -68.25
CA LYS A 36 17.37 -5.06 -66.90
C LYS A 36 15.95 -5.03 -66.37
N CYS A 37 15.61 -5.97 -65.49
CA CYS A 37 14.48 -5.85 -64.60
C CYS A 37 14.72 -4.58 -63.78
N THR A 38 14.32 -3.43 -64.31
CA THR A 38 14.34 -2.15 -63.61
C THR A 38 13.23 -2.22 -62.57
N SER A 39 13.59 -2.63 -61.36
CA SER A 39 12.77 -2.41 -60.18
C SER A 39 12.90 -0.93 -59.81
N GLU A 40 11.91 -0.12 -60.15
CA GLU A 40 11.81 1.24 -59.63
C GLU A 40 11.08 1.22 -58.27
N VAL A 41 11.63 1.97 -57.31
CA VAL A 41 11.10 2.12 -55.95
C VAL A 41 10.53 3.53 -55.83
N SER A 42 9.26 3.65 -55.45
CA SER A 42 8.60 4.93 -55.15
C SER A 42 8.05 4.89 -53.73
N SER A 43 8.30 5.94 -52.94
CA SER A 43 7.87 6.07 -51.55
C SER A 43 7.24 7.44 -51.29
N SER A 44 6.18 7.49 -50.46
CA SER A 44 5.67 8.71 -49.85
C SER A 44 5.04 8.44 -48.46
N TYR A 45 4.93 9.50 -47.64
CA TYR A 45 4.96 9.48 -46.15
C TYR A 45 3.58 9.68 -45.48
N TYR A 46 3.36 9.09 -44.28
CA TYR A 46 2.94 9.75 -43.00
C TYR A 46 2.49 8.67 -41.97
N TYR A 47 2.88 8.81 -40.69
CA TYR A 47 2.40 7.97 -39.59
C TYR A 47 1.62 8.80 -38.57
N ASP A 48 0.39 8.39 -38.29
CA ASP A 48 -0.32 8.73 -37.06
C ASP A 48 -0.49 7.43 -36.27
N TYR A 49 0.02 7.39 -35.04
CA TYR A 49 0.00 6.26 -34.12
C TYR A 49 -1.42 5.79 -33.71
N THR A 50 -2.47 6.31 -34.35
CA THR A 50 -3.87 6.00 -34.08
C THR A 50 -4.67 5.53 -35.31
N LYS A 51 -4.12 5.55 -36.52
CA LYS A 51 -4.80 5.07 -37.74
C LYS A 51 -3.81 4.47 -38.75
N VAL A 52 -3.99 3.20 -39.10
CA VAL A 52 -3.41 2.64 -40.32
C VAL A 52 -4.36 2.98 -41.46
N GLN A 53 -3.95 3.87 -42.37
CA GLN A 53 -4.57 4.04 -43.68
C GLN A 53 -3.46 4.06 -44.75
N ASN A 54 -3.54 3.11 -45.70
CA ASN A 54 -2.82 2.92 -46.99
C ASN A 54 -1.27 2.90 -46.95
N GLU A 55 -0.62 1.72 -46.98
CA GLU A 55 -0.22 0.84 -48.11
C GLU A 55 1.09 1.27 -48.83
N ARG A 56 2.20 0.57 -48.52
CA ARG A 56 3.46 0.58 -49.28
C ARG A 56 3.68 -0.78 -49.92
N VAL A 57 3.63 -0.82 -51.25
CA VAL A 57 3.66 -2.06 -52.04
C VAL A 57 4.97 -2.18 -52.82
N TYR A 58 5.64 -3.33 -52.73
CA TYR A 58 6.82 -3.65 -53.55
C TYR A 58 6.38 -4.34 -54.85
N TRP A 59 6.73 -3.78 -56.00
CA TRP A 59 6.25 -4.26 -57.30
C TRP A 59 7.31 -5.04 -58.09
N LYS A 60 6.88 -6.09 -58.79
CA LYS A 60 7.65 -6.71 -59.88
C LYS A 60 6.91 -6.50 -61.19
N TYR A 61 7.58 -5.87 -62.15
CA TYR A 61 7.08 -5.74 -63.52
C TYR A 61 7.31 -7.05 -64.27
N ILE A 62 6.23 -7.68 -64.74
CA ILE A 62 6.30 -8.80 -65.68
C ILE A 62 5.63 -8.33 -66.96
N LYS A 63 6.43 -8.05 -68.00
CA LYS A 63 6.00 -7.70 -69.37
C LYS A 63 4.82 -6.72 -69.43
N LYS A 64 5.12 -5.43 -69.20
CA LYS A 64 4.32 -4.22 -69.53
C LYS A 64 2.85 -4.10 -69.11
N GLU A 65 2.19 -5.08 -68.48
CA GLU A 65 0.75 -4.95 -68.17
C GLU A 65 0.28 -5.40 -66.78
N ARG A 66 1.09 -6.07 -65.96
CA ARG A 66 0.69 -6.42 -64.58
C ARG A 66 1.73 -6.03 -63.54
N THR A 67 1.36 -5.11 -62.68
CA THR A 67 2.03 -4.82 -61.41
C THR A 67 1.61 -5.90 -60.41
N VAL A 68 2.51 -6.81 -60.08
CA VAL A 68 2.27 -7.82 -59.03
C VAL A 68 3.04 -7.41 -57.79
N ALA A 69 2.34 -7.28 -56.68
CA ALA A 69 2.96 -7.06 -55.40
C ALA A 69 3.77 -8.30 -55.01
N ILE A 70 5.04 -8.11 -54.64
CA ILE A 70 5.96 -9.19 -54.27
C ILE A 70 6.46 -9.10 -52.82
N GLY A 71 6.04 -8.07 -52.08
CA GLY A 71 6.41 -7.87 -50.69
C GLY A 71 5.96 -6.52 -50.12
N CYS A 72 6.35 -6.27 -48.87
CA CYS A 72 6.09 -5.04 -48.14
C CYS A 72 7.39 -4.22 -48.02
N VAL A 73 7.27 -2.89 -48.02
CA VAL A 73 8.42 -1.99 -47.86
C VAL A 73 8.35 -1.30 -46.50
N LEU A 74 9.42 -1.38 -45.72
CA LEU A 74 9.55 -0.74 -44.41
C LEU A 74 9.93 0.74 -44.52
N ASP A 75 9.88 1.48 -43.41
CA ASP A 75 10.34 2.88 -43.33
C ASP A 75 11.82 3.07 -43.57
N SER A 76 12.61 2.06 -43.24
CA SER A 76 14.03 2.02 -43.56
C SER A 76 14.31 1.88 -45.06
N GLY A 77 13.29 1.59 -45.88
CA GLY A 77 13.44 1.22 -47.29
C GLY A 77 13.79 -0.26 -47.50
N GLU A 78 13.86 -1.05 -46.43
CA GLU A 78 14.06 -2.49 -46.50
C GLU A 78 12.80 -3.22 -47.01
N ASN A 79 13.00 -4.25 -47.83
CA ASN A 79 11.92 -5.03 -48.44
C ASN A 79 11.72 -6.36 -47.70
N LEU A 80 10.47 -6.68 -47.40
CA LEU A 80 10.05 -7.95 -46.80
C LEU A 80 9.29 -8.78 -47.82
N ALA A 81 9.69 -10.03 -48.01
CA ALA A 81 8.89 -10.98 -48.77
C ALA A 81 7.61 -11.37 -48.01
N PHE A 82 6.59 -11.87 -48.72
CA PHE A 82 5.37 -12.36 -48.08
C PHE A 82 5.67 -13.45 -47.04
N GLY A 83 5.00 -13.37 -45.90
CA GLY A 83 5.20 -14.25 -44.75
C GLY A 83 6.40 -13.89 -43.86
N GLN A 84 7.36 -13.08 -44.35
CA GLN A 84 8.46 -12.60 -43.51
C GLN A 84 7.95 -11.63 -42.45
N THR A 85 8.66 -11.64 -41.32
CA THR A 85 8.33 -10.83 -40.16
C THR A 85 9.37 -9.76 -39.89
N TYR A 86 8.92 -8.61 -39.39
CA TYR A 86 9.79 -7.53 -38.96
C TYR A 86 9.45 -7.09 -37.54
N ARG A 87 10.49 -6.92 -36.73
CA ARG A 87 10.37 -6.59 -35.31
C ARG A 87 10.54 -5.09 -35.11
N THR A 88 9.47 -4.44 -34.66
CA THR A 88 9.47 -3.04 -34.22
C THR A 88 9.69 -2.97 -32.69
N PRO A 89 9.81 -1.78 -32.09
CA PRO A 89 9.85 -1.65 -30.63
C PRO A 89 8.58 -2.14 -29.91
N PHE A 90 7.43 -2.17 -30.60
CA PHE A 90 6.11 -2.40 -29.99
C PHE A 90 5.35 -3.62 -30.54
N PHE A 91 5.72 -4.10 -31.74
CA PHE A 91 5.01 -5.17 -32.44
C PHE A 91 5.95 -6.02 -33.30
N VAL A 92 5.56 -7.28 -33.50
CA VAL A 92 6.05 -8.08 -34.62
C VAL A 92 5.06 -7.95 -35.76
N LEU A 93 5.52 -7.44 -36.90
CA LEU A 93 4.74 -7.29 -38.13
C LEU A 93 5.00 -8.49 -39.04
N GLN A 94 4.00 -8.92 -39.79
CA GLN A 94 4.13 -9.90 -40.86
C GLN A 94 3.64 -9.27 -42.17
N CYS A 95 4.40 -9.45 -43.24
CA CYS A 95 3.96 -9.03 -44.57
C CYS A 95 2.94 -10.01 -45.14
N GLU A 96 1.71 -9.56 -45.36
CA GLU A 96 0.61 -10.32 -45.94
C GLU A 96 0.21 -9.77 -47.30
N LYS A 97 -0.17 -10.65 -48.22
CA LYS A 97 -0.75 -10.29 -49.52
C LYS A 97 -2.26 -10.18 -49.36
N ILE A 98 -2.84 -9.00 -49.65
CA ILE A 98 -4.31 -8.84 -49.66
C ILE A 98 -4.85 -9.31 -51.01
N ASN A 99 -4.30 -8.78 -52.11
CA ASN A 99 -4.63 -9.16 -53.48
C ASN A 99 -3.38 -8.98 -54.37
N ASP A 100 -3.51 -9.08 -55.69
CA ASP A 100 -2.37 -8.95 -56.61
C ASP A 100 -1.70 -7.58 -56.59
N THR A 101 -2.41 -6.56 -56.12
CA THR A 101 -1.96 -5.17 -56.11
C THR A 101 -1.77 -4.57 -54.72
N ALA A 102 -2.27 -5.21 -53.67
CA ALA A 102 -2.32 -4.67 -52.31
C ALA A 102 -1.65 -5.62 -51.31
N VAL A 103 -0.87 -5.05 -50.40
CA VAL A 103 -0.14 -5.76 -49.34
C VAL A 103 -0.34 -5.06 -48.01
N LEU A 104 -0.23 -5.81 -46.92
CA LEU A 104 -0.45 -5.31 -45.58
C LEU A 104 0.64 -5.80 -44.64
N LEU A 105 1.20 -4.88 -43.86
CA LEU A 105 1.95 -5.23 -42.67
C LEU A 105 0.96 -5.46 -41.52
N ARG A 106 0.59 -6.72 -41.29
CA ARG A 106 -0.29 -7.08 -40.17
C ARG A 106 0.55 -7.26 -38.91
N PRO A 107 0.27 -6.55 -37.81
CA PRO A 107 0.91 -6.88 -36.56
C PRO A 107 0.32 -8.19 -36.01
N ILE A 108 1.19 -9.15 -35.72
CA ILE A 108 0.83 -10.52 -35.30
C ILE A 108 1.12 -10.77 -33.82
N LYS A 109 2.06 -10.02 -33.21
CA LYS A 109 2.40 -10.08 -31.78
C LYS A 109 2.62 -8.69 -31.21
N CYS A 110 2.37 -8.51 -29.91
CA CYS A 110 2.77 -7.32 -29.17
C CYS A 110 4.14 -7.50 -28.55
N ILE A 111 4.87 -6.41 -28.34
CA ILE A 111 6.14 -6.38 -27.64
C ILE A 111 6.03 -5.47 -26.42
N LEU A 112 6.42 -5.97 -25.26
CA LEU A 112 6.57 -5.17 -24.04
C LEU A 112 7.91 -5.49 -23.40
N ASN A 113 8.71 -4.44 -23.14
CA ASN A 113 10.07 -4.56 -22.58
C ASN A 113 10.94 -5.57 -23.35
N GLY A 114 10.83 -5.56 -24.68
CA GLY A 114 11.59 -6.44 -25.57
C GLY A 114 11.08 -7.89 -25.66
N LYS A 115 10.09 -8.30 -24.87
CA LYS A 115 9.50 -9.65 -24.93
C LYS A 115 8.26 -9.66 -25.84
N GLU A 116 8.13 -10.70 -26.65
CA GLU A 116 6.99 -10.91 -27.55
C GLU A 116 5.83 -11.62 -26.84
N PHE A 117 4.61 -11.23 -27.21
CA PHE A 117 3.36 -11.70 -26.63
C PHE A 117 2.36 -11.99 -27.75
N GLU A 118 1.85 -13.23 -27.79
CA GLU A 118 0.83 -13.65 -28.73
C GLU A 118 -0.49 -12.88 -28.51
N LYS A 119 -1.32 -12.81 -29.55
CA LYS A 119 -2.70 -12.29 -29.44
C LYS A 119 -3.46 -13.00 -28.32
N GLY A 120 -4.17 -12.24 -27.49
CA GLY A 120 -4.92 -12.74 -26.34
C GLY A 120 -4.07 -13.04 -25.10
N SER A 121 -2.73 -13.12 -25.23
CA SER A 121 -1.86 -13.27 -24.08
C SER A 121 -1.78 -11.98 -23.26
N TYR A 122 -1.48 -12.14 -21.97
CA TYR A 122 -1.35 -11.03 -21.04
C TYR A 122 -0.01 -11.07 -20.32
N VAL A 123 0.43 -9.89 -19.91
CA VAL A 123 1.62 -9.68 -19.11
C VAL A 123 1.30 -8.80 -17.92
N GLN A 124 1.67 -9.31 -16.76
CA GLN A 124 1.50 -8.61 -15.50
C GLN A 124 2.75 -7.82 -15.16
N THR A 125 2.55 -6.54 -14.85
CA THR A 125 3.57 -5.67 -14.25
C THR A 125 3.20 -5.35 -12.81
N PHE A 126 4.10 -4.71 -12.07
CA PHE A 126 3.87 -4.33 -10.66
C PHE A 126 2.62 -3.45 -10.43
N LYS A 127 2.12 -2.74 -11.44
CA LYS A 127 0.95 -1.85 -11.31
C LYS A 127 -0.22 -2.21 -12.22
N ARG A 128 0.05 -2.85 -13.37
CA ARG A 128 -0.91 -2.96 -14.49
C ARG A 128 -0.87 -4.34 -15.12
N ASN A 129 -2.02 -4.79 -15.59
CA ASN A 129 -2.14 -5.95 -16.45
C ASN A 129 -2.33 -5.51 -17.89
N TYR A 130 -1.38 -5.87 -18.76
CA TYR A 130 -1.43 -5.57 -20.19
C TYR A 130 -1.89 -6.82 -20.94
N THR A 131 -2.78 -6.65 -21.92
CA THR A 131 -3.23 -7.73 -22.79
C THR A 131 -3.03 -7.30 -24.23
N CYS A 132 -2.49 -8.21 -25.04
CA CYS A 132 -2.34 -8.00 -26.47
C CYS A 132 -3.70 -8.29 -27.15
N LEU A 133 -4.45 -7.25 -27.48
CA LEU A 133 -5.82 -7.37 -27.99
C LEU A 133 -5.93 -6.93 -29.44
N GLU A 134 -6.76 -7.63 -30.21
CA GLU A 134 -7.15 -7.23 -31.56
C GLU A 134 -8.54 -6.58 -31.52
N ARG A 135 -8.66 -5.37 -32.08
CA ARG A 135 -9.92 -4.64 -32.26
C ARG A 135 -9.94 -4.01 -33.65
N GLU A 136 -10.99 -4.28 -34.42
CA GLU A 136 -11.16 -3.73 -35.78
C GLU A 136 -9.95 -4.00 -36.70
N GLY A 137 -9.38 -5.21 -36.61
CA GLY A 137 -8.19 -5.60 -37.38
C GLY A 137 -6.87 -4.97 -36.90
N ARG A 138 -6.87 -4.26 -35.76
CA ARG A 138 -5.69 -3.66 -35.15
C ARG A 138 -5.33 -4.40 -33.87
N ILE A 139 -4.12 -4.92 -33.80
CA ILE A 139 -3.58 -5.47 -32.55
C ILE A 139 -2.89 -4.34 -31.77
N GLY A 140 -3.09 -4.33 -30.46
CA GLY A 140 -2.54 -3.32 -29.57
C GLY A 140 -2.32 -3.86 -28.17
N LEU A 141 -1.31 -3.35 -27.49
CA LEU A 141 -1.11 -3.63 -26.08
C LEU A 141 -2.02 -2.70 -25.25
N VAL A 142 -3.04 -3.27 -24.62
CA VAL A 142 -4.04 -2.51 -23.87
C VAL A 142 -3.95 -2.86 -22.38
N ILE A 143 -4.01 -1.84 -21.52
CA ILE A 143 -4.15 -2.08 -20.08
C ILE A 143 -5.57 -2.58 -19.84
N THR A 144 -5.72 -3.78 -19.28
CA THR A 144 -7.01 -4.44 -19.05
C THR A 144 -7.39 -4.52 -17.57
N GLY A 145 -6.45 -4.20 -16.68
CA GLY A 145 -6.70 -4.18 -15.25
C GLY A 145 -5.55 -3.62 -14.44
N CYS A 146 -5.82 -3.41 -13.16
CA CYS A 146 -4.86 -2.95 -12.17
C CYS A 146 -4.42 -4.13 -11.30
N VAL A 147 -3.17 -4.10 -10.85
CA VAL A 147 -2.60 -5.14 -10.01
C VAL A 147 -2.60 -4.69 -8.55
N GLY A 148 -3.30 -5.45 -7.72
CA GLY A 148 -3.37 -5.25 -6.28
C GLY A 148 -2.38 -6.12 -5.50
N ASP A 149 -2.66 -6.32 -4.22
CA ASP A 149 -1.90 -7.21 -3.35
C ASP A 149 -1.91 -8.65 -3.89
N ASN A 150 -0.83 -9.40 -3.61
CA ASN A 150 -0.66 -10.80 -4.02
C ASN A 150 -0.85 -11.03 -5.53
N ALA A 151 -0.49 -10.05 -6.36
CA ALA A 151 -0.62 -10.11 -7.81
C ALA A 151 -2.08 -10.30 -8.29
N VAL A 152 -3.09 -10.02 -7.47
CA VAL A 152 -4.50 -10.10 -7.88
C VAL A 152 -4.83 -9.02 -8.89
N ILE A 153 -5.45 -9.41 -10.02
CA ILE A 153 -5.81 -8.50 -11.10
C ILE A 153 -7.26 -8.06 -10.94
N ALA A 154 -7.48 -6.75 -10.75
CA ALA A 154 -8.79 -6.14 -10.87
C ALA A 154 -9.03 -5.66 -12.31
N LYS A 155 -9.92 -6.36 -13.02
CA LYS A 155 -10.45 -5.91 -14.32
C LYS A 155 -11.21 -4.60 -14.13
N MET A 156 -11.10 -3.66 -15.06
CA MET A 156 -11.84 -2.40 -14.97
C MET A 156 -13.36 -2.62 -15.15
N PRO A 157 -14.26 -1.97 -14.38
CA PRO A 157 -14.03 -1.05 -13.25
C PRO A 157 -14.19 -1.73 -11.88
N LYS A 158 -13.32 -2.68 -11.52
CA LYS A 158 -13.36 -3.39 -10.23
C LYS A 158 -12.44 -2.76 -9.18
N SER A 159 -12.83 -2.93 -7.92
CA SER A 159 -12.03 -2.52 -6.77
C SER A 159 -10.96 -3.55 -6.42
N PHE A 160 -9.82 -3.09 -5.91
CA PHE A 160 -8.74 -3.93 -5.39
C PHE A 160 -8.11 -3.30 -4.16
N THR A 161 -7.42 -4.11 -3.37
CA THR A 161 -6.63 -3.64 -2.23
C THR A 161 -5.17 -3.52 -2.63
N ARG A 162 -4.52 -2.51 -2.03
CA ARG A 162 -3.07 -2.41 -2.04
C ARG A 162 -2.61 -1.97 -0.66
N ARG A 163 -1.90 -2.85 0.05
CA ARG A 163 -1.58 -2.72 1.48
C ARG A 163 -2.88 -2.50 2.28
N THR A 164 -2.98 -1.38 2.98
CA THR A 164 -4.12 -1.02 3.84
C THR A 164 -5.11 -0.08 3.15
N PHE A 165 -5.09 0.02 1.81
CA PHE A 165 -5.91 0.96 1.06
C PHE A 165 -6.75 0.26 -0.01
N LEU A 166 -7.94 0.81 -0.25
CA LEU A 166 -8.90 0.32 -1.23
C LEU A 166 -8.93 1.29 -2.43
N PHE A 167 -8.71 0.73 -3.62
CA PHE A 167 -8.72 1.46 -4.88
C PHE A 167 -9.78 0.91 -5.83
N THR A 168 -10.21 1.72 -6.78
CA THR A 168 -10.93 1.28 -7.98
C THR A 168 -10.04 1.50 -9.19
N CYS A 169 -9.96 0.47 -10.04
CA CYS A 169 -9.26 0.55 -11.32
C CYS A 169 -10.19 1.21 -12.35
N LEU A 170 -9.83 2.38 -12.87
CA LEU A 170 -10.66 3.12 -13.82
C LEU A 170 -9.87 3.47 -15.08
N SER A 171 -10.57 3.49 -16.22
CA SER A 171 -10.06 4.04 -17.47
C SER A 171 -10.52 5.49 -17.58
N GLU A 172 -9.59 6.42 -17.75
CA GLU A 172 -9.85 7.85 -17.95
C GLU A 172 -9.08 8.29 -19.21
N GLY A 173 -9.81 8.47 -20.32
CA GLY A 173 -9.22 8.64 -21.64
C GLY A 173 -8.29 7.48 -22.01
N ASN A 174 -7.05 7.80 -22.39
CA ASN A 174 -6.01 6.82 -22.74
C ASN A 174 -5.20 6.33 -21.52
N GLN A 175 -5.60 6.71 -20.29
CA GLN A 175 -4.88 6.34 -19.08
C GLN A 175 -5.71 5.40 -18.20
N VAL A 176 -5.02 4.53 -17.48
CA VAL A 176 -5.60 3.73 -16.39
C VAL A 176 -5.09 4.29 -15.07
N ILE A 177 -6.03 4.75 -14.25
CA ILE A 177 -5.78 5.41 -12.98
C ILE A 177 -6.27 4.56 -11.81
N HIS A 178 -5.63 4.74 -10.66
CA HIS A 178 -6.01 4.10 -9.40
C HIS A 178 -6.72 5.15 -8.55
N LYS A 179 -8.06 5.09 -8.49
CA LYS A 179 -8.83 6.01 -7.66
C LYS A 179 -8.97 5.44 -6.26
N ALA A 180 -8.42 6.12 -5.25
CA ALA A 180 -8.63 5.71 -3.86
C ALA A 180 -10.10 5.88 -3.49
N ILE A 181 -10.69 4.83 -2.89
CA ILE A 181 -12.10 4.80 -2.49
C ILE A 181 -12.31 4.42 -1.03
N GLY A 182 -11.24 4.06 -0.32
CA GLY A 182 -11.33 3.73 1.10
C GLY A 182 -10.05 3.15 1.67
N CYS A 183 -10.17 2.63 2.89
CA CYS A 183 -9.12 2.03 3.67
C CYS A 183 -9.50 0.59 4.03
N VAL A 184 -8.51 -0.23 4.37
CA VAL A 184 -8.70 -1.54 5.01
C VAL A 184 -8.21 -1.42 6.44
N ILE A 185 -9.13 -1.47 7.41
CA ILE A 185 -8.85 -1.28 8.83
C ILE A 185 -9.31 -2.54 9.57
N GLY A 186 -8.38 -3.25 10.23
CA GLY A 186 -8.65 -4.54 10.88
C GLY A 186 -9.31 -5.58 9.97
N GLY A 187 -8.92 -5.60 8.69
CA GLY A 187 -9.48 -6.49 7.66
C GLY A 187 -10.80 -6.01 7.04
N GLN A 188 -11.44 -4.98 7.57
CA GLN A 188 -12.70 -4.45 7.04
C GLN A 188 -12.47 -3.32 6.03
N ARG A 189 -13.29 -3.29 4.96
CA ARG A 189 -13.29 -2.22 3.97
C ARG A 189 -14.08 -1.04 4.52
N VAL A 190 -13.43 0.12 4.66
CA VAL A 190 -14.01 1.34 5.22
C VAL A 190 -13.97 2.44 4.16
N GLY A 191 -15.12 3.01 3.83
CA GLY A 191 -15.23 4.10 2.87
C GLY A 191 -14.56 5.39 3.35
N ILE A 192 -14.27 6.30 2.43
CA ILE A 192 -13.72 7.61 2.79
C ILE A 192 -14.71 8.36 3.69
N HIS A 193 -14.19 8.98 4.74
CA HIS A 193 -14.90 9.67 5.82
C HIS A 193 -15.71 8.77 6.75
N GLN A 194 -15.80 7.47 6.48
CA GLN A 194 -16.42 6.53 7.41
C GLN A 194 -15.50 6.24 8.60
N VAL A 195 -16.15 5.88 9.70
CA VAL A 195 -15.52 5.61 10.99
C VAL A 195 -15.83 4.18 11.43
N ILE A 196 -14.85 3.55 12.07
CA ILE A 196 -14.99 2.19 12.62
C ILE A 196 -14.30 2.11 13.97
N SER A 197 -14.83 1.28 14.87
CA SER A 197 -14.21 0.96 16.15
C SER A 197 -13.56 -0.43 16.06
N ILE A 198 -12.28 -0.55 16.41
CA ILE A 198 -11.56 -1.84 16.43
C ILE A 198 -10.74 -1.90 17.72
N GLY A 199 -11.03 -2.90 18.55
CA GLY A 199 -10.42 -3.01 19.88
C GLY A 199 -10.72 -1.77 20.74
N LYS A 200 -9.67 -1.19 21.33
CA LYS A 200 -9.78 -0.03 22.24
C LYS A 200 -9.72 1.33 21.54
N PHE A 201 -9.74 1.36 20.21
CA PHE A 201 -9.59 2.58 19.43
C PHE A 201 -10.65 2.69 18.34
N TRP A 202 -10.91 3.91 17.90
CA TRP A 202 -11.72 4.16 16.73
C TRP A 202 -10.96 4.99 15.71
N TYR A 203 -11.26 4.69 14.45
CA TYR A 203 -10.48 5.10 13.29
C TYR A 203 -11.39 5.78 12.30
N LYS A 204 -10.80 6.68 11.50
CA LYS A 204 -11.44 7.30 10.35
C LYS A 204 -10.58 7.08 9.11
N CYS A 205 -11.19 6.62 8.04
CA CYS A 205 -10.54 6.70 6.73
C CYS A 205 -10.73 8.13 6.20
N SER A 206 -9.67 8.85 5.89
CA SER A 206 -9.75 10.24 5.41
C SER A 206 -8.96 10.44 4.13
N ARG A 207 -9.27 11.51 3.38
CA ARG A 207 -8.46 11.92 2.23
C ARG A 207 -7.10 12.45 2.68
N TYR A 208 -6.10 12.23 1.83
CA TYR A 208 -4.76 12.75 1.99
C TYR A 208 -4.25 13.26 0.64
N GLY A 209 -3.99 14.58 0.55
CA GLY A 209 -3.60 15.24 -0.69
C GLY A 209 -4.63 15.10 -1.82
N ASN A 210 -4.16 15.19 -3.06
CA ASN A 210 -5.00 15.29 -4.27
C ASN A 210 -5.61 13.96 -4.76
N GLY A 211 -5.66 12.92 -3.92
CA GLY A 211 -6.21 11.63 -4.34
C GLY A 211 -5.80 10.43 -3.50
N GLY A 212 -5.00 10.64 -2.45
CA GLY A 212 -4.67 9.61 -1.48
C GLY A 212 -5.73 9.45 -0.40
N VAL A 213 -5.65 8.35 0.33
CA VAL A 213 -6.37 8.13 1.58
C VAL A 213 -5.39 7.74 2.67
N LYS A 214 -5.75 8.06 3.92
CA LYS A 214 -5.00 7.67 5.11
C LYS A 214 -5.95 7.20 6.19
N VAL A 215 -5.49 6.28 7.02
CA VAL A 215 -6.16 5.89 8.26
C VAL A 215 -5.71 6.83 9.36
N ILE A 216 -6.65 7.43 10.07
CA ILE A 216 -6.38 8.27 11.25
C ILE A 216 -6.99 7.59 12.47
N ILE A 217 -6.19 7.42 13.53
CA ILE A 217 -6.69 7.06 14.85
C ILE A 217 -7.31 8.32 15.43
N MET A 218 -8.62 8.30 15.66
CA MET A 218 -9.35 9.48 16.11
C MET A 218 -9.46 9.55 17.63
N GLY A 219 -9.43 8.40 18.30
CA GLY A 219 -9.48 8.33 19.76
C GLY A 219 -9.71 6.93 20.29
N CYS A 220 -10.25 6.85 21.50
CA CYS A 220 -10.36 5.63 22.30
C CYS A 220 -11.80 5.13 22.35
N VAL A 221 -11.97 3.86 22.71
CA VAL A 221 -13.28 3.23 22.88
C VAL A 221 -13.34 2.66 24.29
N THR A 222 -14.38 3.04 25.04
CA THR A 222 -14.63 2.52 26.39
C THR A 222 -15.05 1.05 26.35
N SER A 223 -15.03 0.36 27.48
CA SER A 223 -15.53 -1.02 27.62
C SER A 223 -17.00 -1.17 27.17
N GLY A 224 -17.81 -0.12 27.36
CA GLY A 224 -19.20 -0.03 26.88
C GLY A 224 -19.36 0.37 25.41
N GLY A 225 -18.27 0.50 24.64
CA GLY A 225 -18.31 0.82 23.21
C GLY A 225 -18.44 2.32 22.87
N LYS A 226 -18.40 3.21 23.87
CA LYS A 226 -18.49 4.67 23.64
C LYS A 226 -17.16 5.17 23.05
N ARG A 227 -17.25 5.99 22.00
CA ARG A 227 -16.09 6.67 21.40
C ARG A 227 -15.74 7.92 22.20
N ILE A 228 -14.45 8.07 22.46
CA ILE A 228 -13.84 9.19 23.18
C ILE A 228 -12.82 9.82 22.24
N ASP A 229 -12.82 11.15 22.14
CA ASP A 229 -11.90 11.85 21.24
C ASP A 229 -10.49 11.88 21.82
N ALA A 230 -9.48 11.92 20.92
CA ALA A 230 -8.09 12.09 21.36
C ALA A 230 -7.92 13.40 22.15
N GLY A 231 -7.28 13.30 23.31
CA GLY A 231 -7.10 14.40 24.25
C GLY A 231 -8.09 14.39 25.41
N GLU A 232 -9.18 13.63 25.35
CA GLU A 232 -10.22 13.64 26.38
C GLU A 232 -9.96 12.64 27.51
N LYS A 233 -10.31 13.05 28.75
CA LYS A 233 -10.43 12.16 29.90
C LYS A 233 -11.80 11.49 29.91
N TYR A 234 -11.86 10.25 30.35
CA TYR A 234 -13.10 9.50 30.43
C TYR A 234 -13.11 8.51 31.59
N ARG A 235 -14.31 8.19 32.05
CA ARG A 235 -14.54 7.20 33.10
C ARG A 235 -14.81 5.85 32.45
N ASP A 236 -14.13 4.82 32.93
CA ASP A 236 -14.41 3.45 32.53
C ASP A 236 -14.24 2.52 33.73
N GLY A 237 -15.34 1.89 34.16
CA GLY A 237 -15.39 1.21 35.44
C GLY A 237 -15.13 2.15 36.63
N GLY A 238 -14.18 1.78 37.50
CA GLY A 238 -13.82 2.51 38.72
C GLY A 238 -12.67 3.52 38.57
N PHE A 239 -12.16 3.73 37.35
CA PHE A 239 -10.95 4.52 37.12
C PHE A 239 -11.17 5.64 36.11
N LEU A 240 -10.34 6.68 36.24
CA LEU A 240 -10.27 7.77 35.29
C LEU A 240 -9.14 7.51 34.31
N PHE A 241 -9.46 7.48 33.03
CA PHE A 241 -8.51 7.30 31.93
C PHE A 241 -8.34 8.59 31.14
N HIS A 242 -7.22 8.71 30.42
CA HIS A 242 -6.97 9.75 29.44
C HIS A 242 -6.66 9.10 28.09
N CYS A 243 -7.41 9.52 27.06
CA CYS A 243 -7.15 9.17 25.67
C CYS A 243 -6.02 10.05 25.11
N LYS A 244 -4.79 9.85 25.59
CA LYS A 244 -3.67 10.76 25.38
C LYS A 244 -3.15 10.70 23.94
N GLN A 245 -3.12 11.84 23.26
CA GLN A 245 -2.56 11.99 21.92
C GLN A 245 -1.02 11.95 21.96
N LYS A 246 -0.41 11.31 20.96
CA LYS A 246 1.03 11.28 20.68
C LYS A 246 1.28 11.56 19.19
N ASP A 247 2.54 11.85 18.84
CA ASP A 247 2.93 12.21 17.46
C ASP A 247 2.47 11.20 16.40
N LEU A 248 2.48 9.90 16.74
CA LEU A 248 2.13 8.80 15.82
C LEU A 248 0.83 8.07 16.19
N GLY A 249 0.01 8.60 17.10
CA GLY A 249 -1.25 7.96 17.44
C GLY A 249 -1.86 8.37 18.77
N VAL A 250 -2.54 7.41 19.40
CA VAL A 250 -3.29 7.62 20.64
C VAL A 250 -2.94 6.48 21.59
N ASN A 251 -2.80 6.80 22.88
CA ASN A 251 -2.61 5.81 23.93
C ASN A 251 -3.67 5.99 25.02
N ILE A 252 -4.03 4.89 25.69
CA ILE A 252 -4.88 4.93 26.87
C ILE A 252 -3.98 4.85 28.09
N VAL A 253 -4.09 5.83 28.98
CA VAL A 253 -3.33 5.89 30.24
C VAL A 253 -4.26 6.17 31.41
N PHE A 254 -3.84 5.81 32.61
CA PHE A 254 -4.54 6.28 33.80
C PHE A 254 -4.34 7.78 33.97
N ALA A 255 -5.39 8.46 34.40
CA ALA A 255 -5.39 9.90 34.63
C ALA A 255 -5.71 10.26 36.09
N GLY A 256 -6.17 9.28 36.87
CA GLY A 256 -6.49 9.47 38.27
C GLY A 256 -7.55 8.49 38.78
N CYS A 257 -8.16 8.87 39.89
CA CYS A 257 -9.12 8.07 40.63
C CYS A 257 -10.52 8.66 40.51
N ILE A 258 -11.52 7.80 40.67
CA ILE A 258 -12.92 8.22 40.79
C ILE A 258 -13.41 7.77 42.15
N ALA A 259 -13.90 8.72 42.95
CA ALA A 259 -14.40 8.41 44.28
C ALA A 259 -15.60 9.28 44.65
N LYS A 260 -16.41 8.79 45.59
CA LYS A 260 -17.49 9.58 46.17
C LYS A 260 -16.96 10.36 47.36
N GLU A 261 -16.99 11.68 47.27
CA GLU A 261 -16.71 12.60 48.36
C GLU A 261 -18.02 13.28 48.76
N PHE A 262 -18.44 13.12 50.02
CA PHE A 262 -19.74 13.61 50.52
C PHE A 262 -20.94 13.17 49.66
N GLY A 263 -20.89 11.95 49.11
CA GLY A 263 -21.95 11.38 48.28
C GLY A 263 -21.89 11.78 46.80
N VAL A 264 -21.06 12.76 46.43
CA VAL A 264 -20.89 13.21 45.05
C VAL A 264 -19.70 12.50 44.42
N LEU A 265 -19.90 11.89 43.25
CA LEU A 265 -18.83 11.25 42.50
C LEU A 265 -17.93 12.31 41.86
N LYS A 266 -16.66 12.35 42.26
CA LYS A 266 -15.64 13.29 41.79
C LYS A 266 -14.44 12.56 41.18
N GLU A 267 -13.71 13.29 40.36
CA GLU A 267 -12.45 12.89 39.75
C GLU A 267 -11.30 13.48 40.55
N PHE A 268 -10.26 12.68 40.79
CA PHE A 268 -9.08 13.08 41.55
C PHE A 268 -7.83 12.78 40.71
N ASN A 269 -7.04 13.81 40.41
CA ASN A 269 -5.74 13.63 39.76
C ASN A 269 -4.75 12.93 40.70
N PHE A 270 -3.63 12.44 40.16
CA PHE A 270 -2.57 11.87 40.99
C PHE A 270 -2.07 12.87 42.04
N GLY A 271 -1.93 12.41 43.28
CA GLY A 271 -1.56 13.23 44.44
C GLY A 271 -2.72 13.99 45.09
N GLU A 272 -3.89 14.09 44.44
CA GLU A 272 -5.08 14.65 45.08
C GLU A 272 -5.66 13.66 46.09
N SER A 273 -6.32 14.22 47.12
CA SER A 273 -6.90 13.43 48.21
C SER A 273 -8.34 13.85 48.49
N TRP A 274 -9.11 12.92 49.06
CA TRP A 274 -10.52 13.11 49.40
C TRP A 274 -10.86 12.46 50.73
N TYR A 275 -12.00 12.86 51.29
CA TYR A 275 -12.54 12.25 52.49
C TYR A 275 -13.58 11.18 52.17
N THR A 276 -13.47 10.03 52.83
CA THR A 276 -14.49 8.98 52.72
C THR A 276 -15.76 9.39 53.48
N LYS A 277 -16.90 8.80 53.09
CA LYS A 277 -18.10 8.85 53.92
C LYS A 277 -17.78 8.31 55.32
N PRO A 278 -18.15 9.01 56.41
CA PRO A 278 -17.95 8.50 57.76
C PRO A 278 -18.71 7.18 57.98
N VAL A 279 -18.07 6.25 58.68
CA VAL A 279 -18.66 5.02 59.21
C VAL A 279 -18.68 5.18 60.72
N GLY A 280 -19.84 5.53 61.27
CA GLY A 280 -19.93 6.03 62.65
C GLY A 280 -19.12 7.32 62.81
N SER A 281 -18.25 7.37 63.81
CA SER A 281 -17.37 8.50 64.10
C SER A 281 -16.02 8.48 63.37
N LEU A 282 -15.79 7.47 62.51
CA LEU A 282 -14.53 7.28 61.82
C LEU A 282 -14.65 7.61 60.33
N SER A 283 -13.67 8.31 59.80
CA SER A 283 -13.50 8.51 58.36
C SER A 283 -12.04 8.45 57.98
N TYR A 284 -11.76 8.39 56.69
CA TYR A 284 -10.41 8.31 56.16
C TYR A 284 -10.16 9.45 55.18
N ARG A 285 -8.92 9.90 55.13
CA ARG A 285 -8.42 10.67 53.99
C ARG A 285 -7.67 9.71 53.08
N VAL A 286 -8.09 9.67 51.83
CA VAL A 286 -7.56 8.78 50.79
C VAL A 286 -6.91 9.62 49.71
N MET A 287 -5.76 9.19 49.20
CA MET A 287 -5.03 9.85 48.13
C MET A 287 -5.06 8.98 46.87
N CYS A 288 -5.15 9.61 45.71
CA CYS A 288 -4.94 8.94 44.44
C CYS A 288 -3.44 8.79 44.20
N ALA A 289 -2.90 7.59 44.40
CA ALA A 289 -1.50 7.28 44.22
C ALA A 289 -1.26 6.55 42.89
N GLY A 290 -0.14 6.83 42.25
CA GLY A 290 0.27 6.18 41.01
C GLY A 290 0.65 7.16 39.91
N ASP A 291 0.55 6.68 38.68
CA ASP A 291 0.98 7.34 37.45
C ASP A 291 0.15 6.86 36.23
N GLU A 292 0.61 7.21 35.02
CA GLU A 292 -0.04 6.82 33.77
C GLU A 292 -0.15 5.30 33.54
N LYS A 293 0.58 4.47 34.29
CA LYS A 293 0.62 3.00 34.16
C LYS A 293 -0.14 2.29 35.26
N THR A 294 -0.14 2.85 36.47
CA THR A 294 -0.72 2.22 37.66
C THR A 294 -1.50 3.25 38.48
N VAL A 295 -2.62 2.84 39.05
CA VAL A 295 -3.43 3.72 39.91
C VAL A 295 -3.96 2.94 41.10
N THR A 296 -3.86 3.54 42.27
CA THR A 296 -4.35 2.99 43.53
C THR A 296 -4.94 4.11 44.40
N ALA A 297 -5.91 3.75 45.23
CA ALA A 297 -6.46 4.65 46.24
C ALA A 297 -5.88 4.26 47.60
N GLU A 298 -5.01 5.10 48.16
CA GLU A 298 -4.28 4.81 49.38
C GLU A 298 -4.81 5.64 50.55
N VAL A 299 -5.15 4.99 51.66
CA VAL A 299 -5.47 5.70 52.90
C VAL A 299 -4.19 6.34 53.42
N ILE A 300 -4.19 7.66 53.63
CA ILE A 300 -3.04 8.42 54.13
C ILE A 300 -3.25 8.92 55.56
N GLU A 301 -4.50 9.14 55.97
CA GLU A 301 -4.85 9.58 57.32
C GLU A 301 -6.14 8.90 57.80
N CYS A 302 -6.20 8.57 59.09
CA CYS A 302 -7.43 8.19 59.77
C CYS A 302 -7.95 9.37 60.60
N ILE A 303 -9.27 9.52 60.64
CA ILE A 303 -9.95 10.65 61.26
C ILE A 303 -11.00 10.13 62.23
N ALA A 304 -10.93 10.59 63.48
CA ALA A 304 -11.97 10.37 64.49
C ALA A 304 -12.67 11.69 64.79
N ASN A 305 -14.00 11.68 64.73
CA ASN A 305 -14.86 12.81 65.07
C ASN A 305 -15.89 12.37 66.11
N LEU A 306 -15.55 12.57 67.39
CA LEU A 306 -16.41 12.26 68.54
C LEU A 306 -16.63 13.53 69.39
N ASP A 307 -17.22 13.33 70.57
CA ASP A 307 -17.51 14.30 71.62
C ASP A 307 -16.34 15.22 71.99
N GLN A 308 -15.11 14.71 71.95
CA GLN A 308 -13.89 15.46 72.30
C GLN A 308 -13.25 16.20 71.11
N GLY A 309 -13.93 16.22 69.95
CA GLY A 309 -13.51 16.97 68.76
C GLY A 309 -12.83 16.12 67.68
N ARG A 310 -12.30 16.77 66.65
CA ARG A 310 -11.69 16.07 65.51
C ARG A 310 -10.22 15.73 65.79
N LYS A 311 -9.86 14.45 65.68
CA LYS A 311 -8.46 13.99 65.70
C LYS A 311 -8.10 13.37 64.36
N VAL A 312 -6.91 13.69 63.87
CA VAL A 312 -6.34 13.16 62.62
C VAL A 312 -4.97 12.61 62.92
N ILE A 313 -4.67 11.40 62.45
CA ILE A 313 -3.36 10.75 62.58
C ILE A 313 -3.01 10.06 61.25
N LYS A 314 -1.71 9.92 60.96
CA LYS A 314 -1.24 9.24 59.75
C LYS A 314 -1.32 7.73 59.91
N VAL A 315 -1.29 7.02 58.79
CA VAL A 315 -1.15 5.55 58.81
C VAL A 315 0.17 5.16 59.47
N GLY A 316 0.11 4.22 60.42
CA GLY A 316 1.22 3.77 61.26
C GLY A 316 1.30 4.48 62.62
N GLU A 317 0.48 5.50 62.87
CA GLU A 317 0.48 6.26 64.12
C GLU A 317 -0.65 5.85 65.07
N CYS A 318 -0.43 6.15 66.35
CA CYS A 318 -1.44 6.08 67.40
C CYS A 318 -1.37 7.36 68.25
N ALA A 319 -2.52 7.91 68.65
CA ALA A 319 -2.57 9.11 69.48
C ALA A 319 -3.70 9.05 70.50
N LYS A 320 -3.42 9.60 71.69
CA LYS A 320 -4.40 9.65 72.79
C LYS A 320 -5.59 10.49 72.35
N TYR A 321 -6.79 9.99 72.64
CA TYR A 321 -8.06 10.60 72.30
C TYR A 321 -8.88 10.70 73.59
N GLY A 322 -8.84 11.85 74.25
CA GLY A 322 -9.40 11.99 75.59
C GLY A 322 -8.55 11.38 76.67
N ASN A 323 -9.15 11.10 77.82
CA ASN A 323 -8.46 10.51 78.97
C ASN A 323 -8.51 8.98 78.98
N ASP A 324 -9.56 8.40 78.41
CA ASP A 324 -9.93 6.99 78.50
C ASP A 324 -9.71 6.22 77.19
N ARG A 325 -9.39 6.89 76.07
CA ARG A 325 -9.31 6.24 74.76
C ARG A 325 -8.02 6.55 74.00
N MET A 326 -7.74 5.65 73.08
CA MET A 326 -6.62 5.68 72.19
C MET A 326 -7.10 5.48 70.76
N PHE A 327 -6.67 6.35 69.86
CA PHE A 327 -6.98 6.30 68.45
C PHE A 327 -5.78 5.77 67.67
N SER A 328 -5.96 4.70 66.91
CA SER A 328 -4.92 4.08 66.08
C SER A 328 -5.33 4.02 64.61
N CYS A 329 -4.34 4.10 63.72
CA CYS A 329 -4.51 4.03 62.27
C CYS A 329 -3.49 3.06 61.69
N LEU A 330 -3.81 1.76 61.67
CA LEU A 330 -2.82 0.73 61.40
C LEU A 330 -3.14 -0.05 60.12
N LYS A 331 -2.10 -0.40 59.38
CA LYS A 331 -2.19 -1.28 58.20
C LYS A 331 -2.09 -2.73 58.67
N GLN A 332 -3.13 -3.51 58.42
CA GLN A 332 -3.19 -4.94 58.74
C GLN A 332 -2.29 -5.75 57.78
N VAL A 333 -2.05 -7.03 58.12
CA VAL A 333 -1.23 -7.96 57.31
C VAL A 333 -1.78 -8.11 55.88
N GLU A 334 -3.10 -8.03 55.73
CA GLU A 334 -3.81 -8.07 54.45
C GLU A 334 -3.66 -6.77 53.62
N GLY A 335 -2.98 -5.75 54.16
CA GLY A 335 -2.75 -4.47 53.52
C GLY A 335 -3.87 -3.44 53.72
N LYS A 336 -4.98 -3.83 54.35
CA LYS A 336 -6.10 -2.93 54.68
C LYS A 336 -5.72 -1.99 55.84
N VAL A 337 -5.96 -0.70 55.67
CA VAL A 337 -5.82 0.28 56.77
C VAL A 337 -7.11 0.29 57.59
N VAL A 338 -6.96 0.20 58.92
CA VAL A 338 -8.08 0.19 59.86
C VAL A 338 -7.84 1.25 60.93
N ALA A 339 -8.84 2.13 61.07
CA ALA A 339 -8.93 3.06 62.18
C ALA A 339 -9.62 2.37 63.37
N ARG A 340 -9.03 2.45 64.58
CA ARG A 340 -9.64 1.91 65.80
C ARG A 340 -9.59 2.89 66.95
N LEU A 341 -10.65 2.90 67.75
CA LEU A 341 -10.72 3.54 69.05
C LEU A 341 -10.76 2.45 70.11
N THR A 342 -9.76 2.41 70.98
CA THR A 342 -9.66 1.42 72.06
C THR A 342 -9.66 2.14 73.39
N LEU A 343 -10.34 1.56 74.39
CA LEU A 343 -10.22 2.00 75.77
C LEU A 343 -8.81 1.72 76.32
N ILE A 344 -8.30 2.64 77.12
CA ILE A 344 -7.03 2.49 77.83
C ILE A 344 -7.32 1.80 79.16
N GLU A 345 -6.88 0.54 79.31
CA GLU A 345 -6.76 -0.09 80.63
C GLU A 345 -5.39 0.26 81.23
N GLU A 346 -5.34 0.66 82.50
CA GLU A 346 -4.12 1.12 83.20
C GLU A 346 -3.03 0.04 83.34
N HIS A 347 -3.31 -1.20 82.97
CA HIS A 347 -2.42 -2.33 83.19
C HIS A 347 -1.48 -2.55 81.99
N THR A 348 -0.20 -2.22 82.19
CA THR A 348 0.98 -2.50 81.34
C THR A 348 1.28 -1.54 80.17
N PHE A 349 1.59 -0.29 80.53
CA PHE A 349 2.52 0.53 79.73
C PHE A 349 3.93 -0.09 79.79
N SER A 350 4.34 -0.80 78.74
CA SER A 350 5.75 -1.12 78.50
C SER A 350 6.46 0.11 77.92
N PHE A 351 7.71 0.39 78.33
CA PHE A 351 8.47 1.61 78.02
C PHE A 351 8.68 1.93 76.52
N LYS A 352 8.25 1.09 75.57
CA LYS A 352 8.44 1.29 74.12
C LYS A 352 7.19 1.18 73.27
N THR A 353 6.20 0.40 73.69
CA THR A 353 4.96 0.13 72.94
C THR A 353 3.87 -0.25 73.93
N PHE A 354 2.63 0.16 73.68
CA PHE A 354 1.48 -0.41 74.38
C PHE A 354 0.74 -1.39 73.46
N THR A 355 0.12 -2.39 74.06
CA THR A 355 -0.70 -3.37 73.34
C THR A 355 -2.14 -3.04 73.65
N THR A 356 -2.98 -2.85 72.64
CA THR A 356 -4.43 -2.69 72.86
C THR A 356 -5.01 -3.99 73.47
N ILE A 357 -6.21 -3.92 74.04
CA ILE A 357 -6.96 -5.11 74.52
C ILE A 357 -7.07 -6.20 73.42
N GLU A 358 -7.00 -5.78 72.16
CA GLU A 358 -7.10 -6.63 70.98
C GLU A 358 -5.73 -7.12 70.45
N GLY A 359 -4.61 -6.80 71.12
CA GLY A 359 -3.28 -7.30 70.75
C GLY A 359 -2.46 -6.40 69.80
N ASP A 360 -2.99 -5.25 69.38
CA ASP A 360 -2.28 -4.37 68.44
C ASP A 360 -1.19 -3.57 69.16
N ARG A 361 0.05 -3.69 68.68
CA ARG A 361 1.19 -2.94 69.22
C ARG A 361 1.23 -1.55 68.61
N CYS A 362 1.01 -0.54 69.43
CA CYS A 362 1.18 0.86 69.06
C CYS A 362 2.49 1.39 69.64
N PRO A 363 3.29 2.15 68.86
CA PRO A 363 4.38 2.92 69.41
C PRO A 363 3.83 3.95 70.41
N LEU A 364 4.53 4.13 71.53
CA LEU A 364 4.14 5.16 72.50
C LEU A 364 4.27 6.54 71.84
N PRO A 365 3.30 7.45 72.04
CA PRO A 365 3.47 8.83 71.60
C PRO A 365 4.71 9.42 72.29
N PRO A 366 5.53 10.22 71.57
CA PRO A 366 6.64 10.94 72.19
C PRO A 366 6.10 11.83 73.33
N LYS A 367 6.81 11.83 74.47
CA LYS A 367 6.44 12.60 75.67
C LYS A 367 6.30 14.08 75.38
#